data_AF-A0A1F6T8D2-F1
#
_entry.id   AF-A0A1F6T8D2-F1
#
_cell.length_a   1.000
_cell.length_b   1.000
_cell.length_c   1.000
_cell.angle_alpha   90.00
_cell.angle_beta   90.00
_cell.angle_gamma   90.00
#
_symmetry.space_group_name_H-M   'P 1'
#
loop_
_entity.id
_entity.type
_entity.pdbx_description
1 polymer ?
#
loop_
_entity_poly.entity_id
_entity_poly.type
_entity_poly.pdbx_seq_one_letter_code
_entity_poly.pdbx_strand_id
1 'polypeptide(L)'
;MKTTGTLTIAVSLNRLCRHMLAVLFLTLAGCAMAQEAGKLEHGIDVTNKGTSVISEVAVRYGPVTRTFCERGCGKGVGSYYGVHMPIQDEMFVSWKTADGKHHEVHFPVRSRIKEVKRFRRLLLRFDGGELIVHQGAYYERGALAGWDETPLYP
;
A
#
# COMPACT_ATOMS: atom_id res chain seq x y z
N MET A 1 18.60 -44.65 -69.64
CA MET A 1 18.15 -43.25 -69.88
C MET A 1 16.63 -43.25 -69.73
N LYS A 2 15.93 -42.45 -68.92
CA LYS A 2 16.19 -41.20 -68.18
C LYS A 2 15.46 -41.26 -66.83
N THR A 3 16.08 -40.66 -65.81
CA THR A 3 15.53 -40.28 -64.51
C THR A 3 14.47 -39.18 -64.62
N THR A 4 13.59 -39.02 -63.61
CA THR A 4 13.41 -37.80 -62.76
C THR A 4 11.99 -37.74 -62.19
N GLY A 5 11.86 -37.41 -60.89
CA GLY A 5 10.57 -37.04 -60.28
C GLY A 5 10.61 -36.90 -58.76
N THR A 6 11.44 -36.00 -58.23
CA THR A 6 11.45 -35.58 -56.81
C THR A 6 10.78 -34.22 -56.67
N LEU A 7 10.27 -33.95 -55.45
CA LEU A 7 9.76 -32.71 -54.87
C LEU A 7 8.27 -32.37 -55.12
N THR A 8 7.49 -32.30 -54.04
CA THR A 8 7.04 -31.03 -53.44
C THR A 8 6.29 -31.33 -52.13
N ILE A 9 7.00 -31.42 -51.00
CA ILE A 9 6.39 -31.41 -49.64
C ILE A 9 7.24 -30.47 -48.77
N ALA A 10 7.19 -29.17 -49.03
CA ALA A 10 7.93 -28.19 -48.24
C ALA A 10 7.27 -26.81 -48.27
N VAL A 11 5.97 -26.70 -47.96
CA VAL A 11 5.35 -25.36 -47.81
C VAL A 11 4.40 -25.23 -46.60
N SER A 12 3.94 -26.32 -45.96
CA SER A 12 2.87 -26.20 -44.95
C SER A 12 3.28 -26.10 -43.48
N LEU A 13 4.57 -26.15 -43.10
CA LEU A 13 4.96 -26.10 -41.67
C LEU A 13 5.16 -24.68 -41.11
N ASN A 14 5.43 -23.67 -41.95
CA ASN A 14 5.78 -22.32 -41.49
C ASN A 14 4.58 -21.42 -41.12
N ARG A 15 3.34 -21.79 -41.49
CA ARG A 15 2.15 -21.00 -41.16
C ARG A 15 1.58 -21.31 -39.77
N LEU A 16 1.66 -22.56 -39.31
CA LEU A 16 1.12 -22.96 -38.00
C LEU A 16 1.94 -22.39 -36.83
N CYS A 17 3.27 -22.29 -36.98
CA CYS A 17 4.14 -21.81 -35.90
C CYS A 17 3.98 -20.31 -35.58
N ARG A 18 3.57 -19.48 -36.56
CA ARG A 18 3.36 -18.03 -36.34
C ARG A 18 2.09 -17.70 -35.56
N HIS A 19 1.06 -18.54 -35.61
CA HIS A 19 -0.22 -18.26 -34.94
C HIS A 19 -0.20 -18.68 -33.45
N MET A 20 0.62 -19.68 -33.07
CA MET A 20 0.78 -20.07 -31.66
C MET A 20 1.59 -19.05 -30.84
N LEU A 21 2.53 -18.32 -31.44
CA LEU A 21 3.28 -17.28 -30.72
C LEU A 21 2.42 -16.05 -30.36
N ALA A 22 1.46 -15.68 -31.21
CA ALA A 22 0.61 -14.50 -30.99
C ALA A 22 -0.36 -14.67 -29.81
N VAL A 23 -0.87 -15.89 -29.58
CA VAL A 23 -1.76 -16.19 -28.44
C VAL A 23 -1.02 -16.12 -27.11
N LEU A 24 0.25 -16.55 -27.06
CA LEU A 24 1.07 -16.50 -25.84
C LEU A 24 1.36 -15.04 -25.41
N PHE A 25 1.67 -14.16 -26.36
CA PHE A 25 1.91 -12.73 -26.07
C PHE A 25 0.65 -11.99 -25.58
N LEU A 26 -0.54 -12.33 -26.09
CA LEU A 26 -1.80 -11.74 -25.61
C LEU A 26 -2.15 -12.16 -24.17
N THR A 27 -1.82 -13.40 -23.77
CA THR A 27 -2.04 -13.85 -22.39
C THR A 27 -1.05 -13.25 -21.38
N LEU A 28 0.18 -12.95 -21.79
CA LEU A 28 1.19 -12.34 -20.93
C LEU A 28 0.98 -10.83 -20.72
N ALA A 29 0.40 -10.13 -21.70
CA ALA A 29 0.08 -8.70 -21.58
C ALA A 29 -1.13 -8.43 -20.64
N GLY A 30 -2.03 -9.41 -20.47
CA GLY A 30 -3.21 -9.27 -19.61
C GLY A 30 -2.89 -9.19 -18.10
N CYS A 31 -1.77 -9.75 -17.66
CA CYS A 31 -1.39 -9.74 -16.24
C CYS A 31 -0.78 -8.40 -15.78
N ALA A 32 -0.20 -7.59 -16.69
CA ALA A 32 0.44 -6.33 -16.32
C ALA A 32 -0.58 -5.21 -16.04
N MET A 33 -1.74 -5.21 -16.70
CA MET A 33 -2.75 -4.16 -16.51
C MET A 33 -3.62 -4.34 -15.25
N ALA A 34 -3.56 -5.50 -14.58
CA ALA A 34 -4.30 -5.75 -13.34
C ALA A 34 -3.66 -5.10 -12.10
N GLN A 35 -2.40 -4.66 -12.17
CA GLN A 35 -1.66 -4.14 -11.01
C GLN A 35 -2.13 -2.76 -10.53
N GLU A 36 -2.77 -1.97 -11.39
CA GLU A 36 -3.33 -0.66 -11.00
C GLU A 36 -4.73 -0.77 -10.35
N ALA A 37 -5.44 -1.88 -10.56
CA ALA A 37 -6.84 -2.06 -10.13
C ALA A 37 -7.04 -2.23 -8.60
N GLY A 38 -5.99 -2.06 -7.79
CA GLY A 38 -6.04 -2.19 -6.32
C GLY A 38 -5.38 -1.05 -5.55
N LYS A 39 -4.90 0.00 -6.23
CA LYS A 39 -4.32 1.17 -5.58
C LYS A 39 -5.42 2.20 -5.31
N LEU A 40 -5.32 2.85 -4.16
CA LEU A 40 -6.20 3.95 -3.78
C LEU A 40 -5.38 5.05 -3.12
N GLU A 41 -5.79 6.30 -3.32
CA GLU A 41 -5.15 7.43 -2.65
C GLU A 41 -5.41 7.34 -1.14
N HIS A 42 -4.35 7.12 -0.37
CA HIS A 42 -4.41 7.18 1.08
C HIS A 42 -3.04 7.50 1.69
N GLY A 43 -3.02 7.68 3.01
CA GLY A 43 -1.77 8.02 3.69
C GLY A 43 -1.66 7.54 5.12
N ILE A 44 -0.56 7.96 5.74
CA ILE A 44 -0.24 7.77 7.16
C ILE A 44 -0.14 9.17 7.77
N ASP A 45 -0.92 9.40 8.81
CA ASP A 45 -0.98 10.64 9.57
C ASP A 45 -0.50 10.36 10.99
N VAL A 46 0.65 10.92 11.36
CA VAL A 46 1.25 10.76 12.69
C VAL A 46 0.92 12.01 13.50
N THR A 47 0.38 11.86 14.70
CA THR A 47 0.15 12.98 15.63
C THR A 47 0.49 12.59 17.06
N ASN A 48 1.21 13.45 17.78
CA ASN A 48 1.37 13.30 19.22
C ASN A 48 0.27 14.08 19.97
N LYS A 49 -0.58 13.38 20.72
CA LYS A 49 -1.63 13.95 21.58
C LYS A 49 -1.20 14.05 23.04
N GLY A 50 -0.23 13.23 23.45
CA GLY A 50 0.33 13.19 24.79
C GLY A 50 1.25 14.37 25.11
N THR A 51 1.61 14.49 26.39
CA THR A 51 2.56 15.51 26.89
C THR A 51 4.01 15.10 26.71
N SER A 52 4.29 13.80 26.67
CA SER A 52 5.62 13.24 26.43
C SER A 52 6.05 13.42 24.98
N VAL A 53 7.29 13.85 24.74
CA VAL A 53 7.86 13.89 23.39
C VAL A 53 8.06 12.47 22.88
N ILE A 54 7.65 12.24 21.63
CA ILE A 54 8.00 11.06 20.86
C ILE A 54 9.00 11.46 19.78
N SER A 55 9.92 10.59 19.41
CA SER A 55 10.86 10.83 18.32
C SER A 55 11.08 9.58 17.48
N GLU A 56 11.69 9.76 16.30
CA GLU A 56 12.13 8.68 15.42
C GLU A 56 10.99 7.69 15.09
N VAL A 57 9.80 8.22 14.80
CA VAL A 57 8.64 7.39 14.47
C VAL A 57 8.83 6.80 13.07
N ALA A 58 9.30 5.57 12.98
CA ALA A 58 9.49 4.87 11.72
C ALA A 58 8.28 3.98 11.43
N VAL A 59 7.68 4.18 10.25
CA VAL A 59 6.53 3.40 9.76
C VAL A 59 6.94 2.66 8.51
N ARG A 60 6.90 1.33 8.57
CA ARG A 60 7.03 0.44 7.41
C ARG A 60 5.67 -0.10 7.04
N TYR A 61 5.18 0.29 5.86
CA TYR A 61 3.89 -0.07 5.32
C TYR A 61 4.09 -0.81 4.00
N GLY A 62 4.12 -2.15 4.07
CA GLY A 62 4.60 -2.98 2.96
C GLY A 62 6.02 -2.60 2.53
N PRO A 63 6.27 -2.25 1.25
CA PRO A 63 7.60 -1.88 0.76
C PRO A 63 8.00 -0.42 1.09
N VAL A 64 7.09 0.39 1.61
CA VAL A 64 7.34 1.81 1.89
C VAL A 64 7.77 2.00 3.34
N THR A 65 8.90 2.65 3.55
CA THR A 65 9.34 3.11 4.88
C THR A 65 9.36 4.62 4.93
N ARG A 66 8.77 5.20 5.98
CA ARG A 66 8.79 6.64 6.25
C ARG A 66 9.14 6.89 7.71
N THR A 67 9.99 7.87 7.95
CA THR A 67 10.30 8.35 9.28
C THR A 67 9.62 9.69 9.50
N PHE A 68 8.98 9.83 10.66
CA PHE A 68 8.35 11.04 11.15
C PHE A 68 9.02 11.43 12.46
N CYS A 69 8.81 12.68 12.90
CA CYS A 69 9.29 13.13 14.21
C CYS A 69 10.80 12.93 14.40
N GLU A 70 11.61 13.09 13.35
CA GLU A 70 13.08 12.86 13.41
C GLU A 70 13.76 13.71 14.50
N ARG A 71 13.28 14.94 14.70
CA ARG A 71 13.73 15.87 15.75
C ARG A 71 12.80 15.89 16.98
N GLY A 72 11.86 14.95 17.04
CA GLY A 72 10.79 14.90 18.03
C GLY A 72 9.49 15.57 17.58
N CYS A 73 8.36 15.02 18.02
CA CYS A 73 7.03 15.62 17.92
C CYS A 73 6.51 15.92 19.33
N GLY A 74 6.27 17.20 19.62
CA GLY A 74 5.59 17.63 20.84
C GLY A 74 4.07 17.52 20.73
N LYS A 75 3.35 17.85 21.80
CA LYS A 75 1.89 17.82 21.85
C LYS A 75 1.27 18.64 20.72
N GLY A 76 0.33 18.04 20.00
CA GLY A 76 -0.41 18.65 18.90
C GLY A 76 0.35 18.69 17.57
N VAL A 77 1.63 18.30 17.54
CA VAL A 77 2.41 18.23 16.31
C VAL A 77 2.09 16.95 15.57
N GLY A 78 1.86 17.07 14.26
CA GLY A 78 1.64 15.94 13.39
C GLY A 78 2.27 16.12 12.01
N SER A 79 2.34 15.03 11.27
CA SER A 79 2.89 14.97 9.91
C SER A 79 2.14 13.94 9.10
N TYR A 80 1.94 14.23 7.82
CA TYR A 80 1.16 13.40 6.91
C TYR A 80 2.00 12.98 5.70
N TYR A 81 1.89 11.72 5.33
CA TYR A 81 2.42 11.16 4.08
C TYR A 81 1.28 10.51 3.30
N GLY A 82 0.95 11.03 2.12
CA GLY A 82 -0.08 10.49 1.23
C GLY A 82 0.49 10.07 -0.12
N VAL A 83 0.03 8.93 -0.64
CA VAL A 83 0.42 8.42 -1.96
C VAL A 83 -0.64 7.44 -2.51
N HIS A 84 -0.67 7.27 -3.83
CA HIS A 84 -1.45 6.20 -4.46
C HIS A 84 -0.76 4.86 -4.25
N MET A 85 -1.27 4.05 -3.33
CA MET A 85 -0.71 2.73 -3.02
C MET A 85 -1.81 1.73 -2.64
N PRO A 86 -1.57 0.41 -2.67
CA PRO A 86 -2.55 -0.54 -2.17
C PRO A 86 -2.58 -0.49 -0.64
N ILE A 87 -3.73 -0.85 -0.05
CA ILE A 87 -3.77 -1.17 1.39
C ILE A 87 -2.84 -2.37 1.59
N GLN A 88 -1.88 -2.28 2.50
CA GLN A 88 -0.91 -3.36 2.75
C GLN A 88 -1.49 -4.35 3.76
N ASP A 89 -0.96 -5.58 3.78
CA ASP A 89 -1.40 -6.58 4.75
C ASP A 89 -0.95 -6.22 6.17
N GLU A 90 0.24 -5.64 6.28
CA GLU A 90 0.91 -5.38 7.55
C GLU A 90 1.57 -4.00 7.59
N MET A 91 1.68 -3.48 8.80
CA MET A 91 2.43 -2.28 9.14
C MET A 91 3.30 -2.55 10.36
N PHE A 92 4.52 -2.03 10.35
CA PHE A 92 5.40 -1.98 11.50
C PHE A 92 5.61 -0.53 11.88
N VAL A 93 5.44 -0.21 13.16
CA VAL A 93 5.67 1.13 13.69
C VAL A 93 6.67 1.00 14.82
N SER A 94 7.75 1.79 14.79
CA SER A 94 8.67 1.92 15.91
C SER A 94 8.86 3.39 16.28
N TRP A 95 9.15 3.67 17.55
CA TRP A 95 9.36 5.03 18.05
C TRP A 95 10.19 5.02 19.32
N LYS A 96 10.66 6.21 19.71
CA LYS A 96 11.30 6.45 21.01
C LYS A 96 10.48 7.43 21.84
N THR A 97 10.44 7.17 23.14
CA THR A 97 9.90 8.10 24.15
C THR A 97 10.98 9.02 24.70
N ALA A 98 10.58 10.08 25.41
CA ALA A 98 11.49 11.08 25.94
C ALA A 98 12.55 10.53 26.93
N ASP A 99 12.28 9.40 27.57
CA ASP A 99 13.23 8.66 28.42
C ASP A 99 14.23 7.79 27.63
N GLY A 100 14.15 7.79 26.30
CA GLY A 100 15.00 7.02 25.40
C GLY A 100 14.54 5.57 25.19
N LYS A 101 13.44 5.14 25.81
CA LYS A 101 12.92 3.79 25.60
C LYS A 101 12.43 3.62 24.17
N HIS A 102 12.76 2.48 23.57
CA HIS A 102 12.34 2.10 22.23
C HIS A 102 11.09 1.21 22.31
N HIS A 103 10.14 1.47 21.42
CA HIS A 103 8.88 0.75 21.31
C HIS A 103 8.66 0.32 19.87
N GLU A 104 7.97 -0.80 19.68
CA GLU A 104 7.56 -1.27 18.37
C GLU A 104 6.23 -1.99 18.41
N VAL A 105 5.46 -1.88 17.33
CA VAL A 105 4.18 -2.55 17.14
C VAL A 105 4.11 -3.09 15.71
N HIS A 106 3.68 -4.35 15.60
CA HIS A 106 3.28 -4.98 14.34
C HIS A 106 1.76 -5.03 14.26
N PHE A 107 1.20 -4.50 13.17
CA PHE A 107 -0.24 -4.29 13.01
C PHE A 107 -0.76 -4.87 11.69
N PRO A 108 -1.76 -5.78 11.71
CA PRO A 108 -2.29 -6.42 10.50
C PRO A 108 -3.36 -5.54 9.81
N VAL A 109 -2.91 -4.57 9.01
CA VAL A 109 -3.73 -3.49 8.44
C VAL A 109 -4.93 -4.00 7.64
N ARG A 110 -4.73 -4.78 6.57
CA ARG A 110 -5.81 -5.12 5.63
C ARG A 110 -7.00 -5.79 6.33
N SER A 111 -6.72 -6.66 7.29
CA SER A 111 -7.73 -7.38 8.07
C SER A 111 -8.53 -6.47 9.03
N ARG A 112 -7.98 -5.31 9.40
CA ARG A 112 -8.54 -4.40 10.39
C ARG A 112 -9.36 -3.28 9.76
N ILE A 113 -9.01 -2.81 8.56
CA ILE A 113 -9.77 -1.78 7.83
C ILE A 113 -11.21 -2.25 7.60
N LYS A 114 -12.19 -1.45 8.04
CA LYS A 114 -13.62 -1.77 7.94
C LYS A 114 -14.25 -1.18 6.70
N GLU A 115 -13.93 0.08 6.40
CA GLU A 115 -14.56 0.83 5.32
C GLU A 115 -13.62 1.09 4.14
N VAL A 116 -13.23 0.03 3.43
CA VAL A 116 -12.20 0.09 2.36
C VAL A 116 -12.49 1.17 1.30
N LYS A 117 -13.74 1.31 0.85
CA LYS A 117 -14.10 2.29 -0.21
C LYS A 117 -13.92 3.75 0.21
N ARG A 118 -14.10 4.02 1.50
CA ARG A 118 -14.04 5.36 2.10
C ARG A 118 -12.72 5.62 2.80
N PHE A 119 -11.88 4.61 2.95
CA PHE A 119 -10.58 4.70 3.59
C PHE A 119 -9.68 5.71 2.86
N ARG A 120 -9.00 6.55 3.64
CA ARG A 120 -8.13 7.62 3.14
C ARG A 120 -6.86 7.80 3.98
N ARG A 121 -6.83 7.35 5.24
CA ARG A 121 -5.61 7.40 6.04
C ARG A 121 -5.62 6.46 7.24
N LEU A 122 -4.45 5.97 7.62
CA LEU A 122 -4.16 5.47 8.96
C LEU A 122 -3.73 6.65 9.82
N LEU A 123 -4.38 6.81 10.97
CA LEU A 123 -4.08 7.83 11.96
C LEU A 123 -3.29 7.15 13.09
N LEU A 124 -2.00 7.43 13.18
CA LEU A 124 -1.10 6.97 14.23
C LEU A 124 -1.02 8.05 15.31
N ARG A 125 -1.71 7.81 16.42
CA ARG A 125 -1.80 8.76 17.52
C ARG A 125 -0.98 8.27 18.69
N PHE A 126 -0.16 9.15 19.21
CA PHE A 126 0.63 8.84 20.40
C PHE A 126 0.07 9.58 21.60
N ASP A 127 -0.23 8.86 22.67
CA ASP A 127 -0.66 9.45 23.95
C ASP A 127 -0.01 8.70 25.10
N GLY A 128 0.57 9.43 26.06
CA GLY A 128 1.34 8.83 27.14
C GLY A 128 2.55 7.97 26.71
N GLY A 129 3.00 8.07 25.45
CA GLY A 129 4.06 7.21 24.90
C GLY A 129 3.54 5.91 24.25
N GLU A 130 2.24 5.65 24.31
CA GLU A 130 1.58 4.51 23.67
C GLU A 130 1.03 4.89 22.29
N LEU A 131 0.94 3.90 21.39
CA LEU A 131 0.44 4.08 20.03
C LEU A 131 -1.02 3.60 19.93
N ILE A 132 -1.91 4.50 19.50
CA ILE A 132 -3.28 4.22 19.14
C ILE A 132 -3.40 4.33 17.61
N VAL A 133 -4.01 3.34 16.95
CA VAL A 133 -4.22 3.37 15.49
C VAL A 133 -5.70 3.54 15.19
N HIS A 134 -6.05 4.55 14.40
CA HIS A 134 -7.40 4.70 13.83
C HIS A 134 -7.38 4.62 12.31
N GLN A 135 -8.50 4.22 11.73
CA GLN A 135 -8.84 4.46 10.33
C GLN A 135 -9.52 5.82 10.22
N GLY A 136 -9.04 6.67 9.31
CA GLY A 136 -9.76 7.84 8.82
C GLY A 136 -10.50 7.50 7.52
N ALA A 137 -11.83 7.55 7.55
CA ALA A 137 -12.70 7.34 6.41
C ALA A 137 -13.38 8.66 6.01
N TYR A 138 -13.19 9.09 4.77
CA TYR A 138 -13.80 10.32 4.28
C TYR A 138 -15.28 10.09 3.92
N TYR A 139 -16.12 11.10 4.14
CA TYR A 139 -17.49 11.12 3.64
C TYR A 139 -17.85 12.45 3.00
N GLU A 140 -18.81 12.36 2.09
CA GLU A 140 -19.56 13.47 1.55
C GLU A 140 -21.05 13.13 1.69
N ARG A 141 -21.82 14.01 2.33
CA ARG A 141 -23.28 13.90 2.50
C ARG A 141 -23.91 15.23 2.13
N GLY A 142 -24.29 15.37 0.85
CA GLY A 142 -24.75 16.65 0.31
C GLY A 142 -23.64 17.70 0.34
N ALA A 143 -23.88 18.82 1.02
CA ALA A 143 -22.89 19.90 1.19
C ALA A 143 -21.87 19.65 2.33
N LEU A 144 -22.01 18.55 3.08
CA LEU A 144 -21.13 18.24 4.21
C LEU A 144 -20.03 17.29 3.78
N ALA A 145 -18.78 17.68 4.01
CA ALA A 145 -17.61 16.82 3.89
C ALA A 145 -16.94 16.65 5.26
N GLY A 146 -16.44 15.46 5.56
CA GLY A 146 -15.82 15.19 6.86
C GLY A 146 -15.11 13.85 6.96
N TRP A 147 -14.77 13.49 8.20
CA TRP A 147 -13.98 12.32 8.52
C TRP A 147 -14.64 11.51 9.63
N ASP A 148 -14.89 10.24 9.36
CA ASP A 148 -15.20 9.26 10.40
C ASP A 148 -13.89 8.61 10.85
N GLU A 149 -13.68 8.56 12.15
CA GLU A 149 -12.51 7.93 12.75
C GLU A 149 -12.92 6.67 13.49
N THR A 150 -12.37 5.53 13.08
CA THR A 150 -12.66 4.23 13.70
C THR A 150 -11.41 3.68 14.36
N PRO A 151 -11.42 3.36 15.66
CA PRO A 151 -10.26 2.75 16.31
C PRO A 151 -9.99 1.36 15.75
N LEU A 152 -8.71 1.04 15.54
CA LEU A 152 -8.25 -0.25 15.02
C LEU A 152 -7.29 -0.98 15.97
N TYR A 153 -6.53 -0.23 16.78
CA TYR A 153 -5.56 -0.73 17.75
C TYR A 153 -5.51 0.22 18.96
N PRO A 154 -5.46 -0.31 20.20
CA PRO A 154 -5.41 0.46 21.44
C PRO A 154 -4.02 1.03 21.73
#